data_AF-A0A9D4YCA0-F1
#
_entry.id   AF-A0A9D4YCA0-F1
#
_cell.length_a   1.000
_cell.length_b   1.000
_cell.length_c   1.000
_cell.angle_alpha   90.00
_cell.angle_beta   90.00
_cell.angle_gamma   90.00
#
_symmetry.space_group_name_H-M   'P 1'
#
loop_
_entity.id
_entity.type
_entity.pdbx_description
1 polymer ?
#
loop_
_entity_poly.entity_id
_entity_poly.type
_entity_poly.pdbx_seq_one_letter_code
_entity_poly.pdbx_strand_id
1 'polypeptide(L)'
;EKVEAATLLSPISYLNHVSAPMVQRMGKMHIDQMIVTMGVHELNFKSDWGANLLVSLCDTRLSCGDMLSSITGKNCCFNETRVAYYLEQEPHPSSSKNLNHLFQMIRKG
;
A
#
# COMPACT_ATOMS: atom_id res chain seq x y z
N GLU A 1 3.37 -5.59 34.55
CA GLU A 1 3.40 -5.23 33.12
C GLU A 1 2.04 -4.66 32.72
N LYS A 2 1.97 -3.83 31.66
CA LYS A 2 0.74 -3.09 31.29
C LYS A 2 -0.12 -3.76 30.20
N VAL A 3 0.27 -4.93 29.70
CA VAL A 3 -0.46 -5.66 28.66
C VAL A 3 -0.65 -7.10 29.11
N GLU A 4 -1.90 -7.54 29.23
CA GLU A 4 -2.25 -8.92 29.63
C GLU A 4 -2.22 -9.89 28.43
N ALA A 5 -2.62 -9.42 27.26
CA ALA A 5 -2.50 -10.14 25.99
C ALA A 5 -2.46 -9.16 24.80
N ALA A 6 -1.84 -9.60 23.70
CA ALA A 6 -1.84 -8.87 22.43
C ALA A 6 -2.24 -9.82 21.29
N THR A 7 -3.26 -9.42 20.52
CA THR A 7 -3.68 -10.13 19.30
C THR A 7 -3.18 -9.39 18.09
N LEU A 8 -2.49 -10.09 17.18
CA LEU A 8 -1.93 -9.52 15.97
C LEU A 8 -2.67 -10.09 14.75
N LEU A 9 -3.36 -9.23 14.01
CA LEU A 9 -4.01 -9.57 12.74
C LEU A 9 -3.10 -9.13 11.60
N SER A 10 -2.61 -10.09 10.79
CA SER A 10 -1.54 -9.87 9.79
C SER A 10 -0.29 -9.19 10.38
N PRO A 11 0.42 -9.83 11.33
CA PRO A 11 1.65 -9.27 11.88
C PRO A 11 2.71 -9.06 10.79
N ILE A 12 3.36 -7.90 10.81
CA ILE A 12 4.49 -7.58 9.95
C ILE A 12 5.71 -7.30 10.85
N SER A 13 6.71 -8.16 10.76
CA SER A 13 8.02 -7.99 11.42
C SER A 13 9.17 -7.86 10.42
N TYR A 14 9.07 -8.54 9.27
CA TYR A 14 9.99 -8.46 8.13
C TYR A 14 9.20 -8.62 6.81
N LEU A 15 9.76 -8.14 5.70
CA LEU A 15 9.04 -8.15 4.39
C LEU A 15 9.84 -8.70 3.20
N ASN A 16 11.02 -9.29 3.42
CA ASN A 16 11.83 -9.91 2.35
C ASN A 16 11.13 -11.05 1.59
N HIS A 17 10.09 -11.67 2.17
CA HIS A 17 9.30 -12.75 1.57
C HIS A 17 7.92 -12.32 1.06
N VAL A 18 7.67 -11.01 0.91
CA VAL A 18 6.38 -10.52 0.37
C VAL A 18 6.09 -11.11 -1.02
N SER A 19 4.88 -11.64 -1.20
CA SER A 19 4.44 -12.30 -2.43
C SER A 19 3.53 -11.44 -3.30
N ALA A 20 3.06 -10.30 -2.78
CA ALA A 20 2.24 -9.33 -3.52
C ALA A 20 3.03 -8.74 -4.70
N PRO A 21 2.66 -9.05 -5.97
CA PRO A 21 3.52 -8.77 -7.12
C PRO A 21 3.79 -7.28 -7.33
N MET A 22 2.78 -6.43 -7.11
CA MET A 22 2.92 -4.98 -7.32
C MET A 22 3.86 -4.38 -6.26
N VAL A 23 3.63 -4.70 -4.98
CA VAL A 23 4.45 -4.23 -3.86
C VAL A 23 5.90 -4.69 -3.99
N GLN A 24 6.11 -5.96 -4.35
CA GLN A 24 7.45 -6.49 -4.54
C GLN A 24 8.19 -5.79 -5.70
N ARG A 25 7.50 -5.53 -6.81
CA ARG A 25 8.10 -4.82 -7.96
C ARG A 25 8.40 -3.36 -7.60
N MET A 26 7.47 -2.65 -6.96
CA MET A 26 7.69 -1.26 -6.51
C MET A 26 8.88 -1.15 -5.55
N GLY A 27 8.99 -2.09 -4.59
CA GLY A 27 10.12 -2.19 -3.68
C GLY A 27 11.46 -2.36 -4.39
N LYS A 28 11.53 -3.27 -5.38
CA LYS A 28 12.75 -3.52 -6.17
C LYS A 28 13.12 -2.37 -7.10
N MET A 29 12.14 -1.64 -7.62
CA MET A 29 12.36 -0.48 -8.50
C MET A 29 12.69 0.81 -7.75
N HIS A 30 12.76 0.79 -6.41
CA HIS A 30 13.09 1.96 -5.60
C HIS A 30 12.14 3.16 -5.80
N ILE A 31 10.85 2.88 -6.09
CA ILE A 31 9.82 3.92 -6.26
C ILE A 31 9.71 4.81 -5.01
N ASP A 32 9.91 4.23 -3.83
CA ASP A 32 9.99 4.94 -2.56
C ASP A 32 11.07 6.03 -2.54
N GLN A 33 12.26 5.74 -3.07
CA GLN A 33 13.35 6.69 -3.13
C GLN A 33 13.09 7.79 -4.15
N MET A 34 12.46 7.46 -5.28
CA MET A 34 12.03 8.44 -6.27
C MET A 34 11.07 9.45 -5.65
N ILE A 35 10.04 8.96 -4.93
CA ILE A 35 9.04 9.81 -4.24
C ILE A 35 9.72 10.76 -3.24
N VAL A 36 10.62 10.24 -2.39
CA VAL A 36 11.34 11.07 -1.41
C VAL A 36 12.24 12.09 -2.11
N THR A 37 12.92 11.71 -3.19
CA THR A 37 13.82 12.59 -3.95
C THR A 37 13.05 13.69 -4.69
N MET A 38 11.83 13.42 -5.13
CA MET A 38 10.91 14.42 -5.72
C MET A 38 10.39 15.46 -4.71
N GLY A 39 10.76 15.35 -3.43
CA GLY A 39 10.32 16.29 -2.40
C GLY A 39 8.88 16.06 -1.93
N VAL A 40 8.30 14.89 -2.20
CA VAL A 40 6.99 14.52 -1.66
C VAL A 40 7.17 14.12 -0.20
N HIS A 41 6.62 14.91 0.72
CA HIS A 41 6.78 14.69 2.17
C HIS A 41 5.66 13.83 2.75
N GLU A 42 4.45 13.99 2.23
CA GLU A 42 3.25 13.26 2.64
C GLU A 42 2.61 12.58 1.43
N LEU A 43 2.24 11.32 1.61
CA LEU A 43 1.46 10.55 0.66
C LEU A 43 0.00 10.65 1.10
N ASN A 44 -0.74 11.55 0.45
CA ASN A 44 -2.16 11.74 0.68
C ASN A 44 -2.94 11.37 -0.58
N PHE A 45 -3.50 10.16 -0.59
CA PHE A 45 -4.27 9.66 -1.73
C PHE A 45 -5.68 10.26 -1.83
N LYS A 46 -6.12 11.03 -0.84
CA LYS A 46 -7.36 11.82 -0.89
C LYS A 46 -7.15 13.22 -1.47
N SER A 47 -5.90 13.63 -1.71
CA SER A 47 -5.63 14.87 -2.46
C SER A 47 -6.05 14.71 -3.93
N ASP A 48 -6.33 15.82 -4.62
CA ASP A 48 -6.71 15.78 -6.04
C ASP A 48 -5.68 15.03 -6.90
N TRP A 49 -4.39 15.24 -6.62
CA TRP A 49 -3.32 14.52 -7.31
C TRP A 49 -3.31 13.03 -6.97
N GLY A 50 -3.46 12.66 -5.70
CA GLY A 50 -3.47 11.27 -5.24
C GLY A 50 -4.69 10.49 -5.73
N ALA A 51 -5.86 11.13 -5.76
CA ALA A 51 -7.10 10.56 -6.29
C ALA A 51 -6.97 10.31 -7.80
N ASN A 52 -6.45 11.28 -8.56
CA ASN A 52 -6.19 11.12 -9.99
C ASN A 52 -5.17 10.01 -10.27
N LEU A 53 -4.14 9.86 -9.42
CA LEU A 53 -3.17 8.77 -9.51
C LEU A 53 -3.85 7.40 -9.30
N LEU A 54 -4.70 7.27 -8.27
CA LEU A 54 -5.45 6.03 -8.03
C LEU A 54 -6.40 5.69 -9.17
N VAL A 55 -7.14 6.68 -9.67
CA VAL A 55 -8.04 6.51 -10.83
C VAL A 55 -7.24 6.07 -12.05
N SER A 56 -6.10 6.72 -12.35
CA SER A 56 -5.25 6.35 -13.48
C SER A 56 -4.67 4.93 -13.36
N LEU A 57 -4.29 4.51 -12.15
CA LEU A 57 -3.83 3.14 -11.89
C LEU A 57 -4.94 2.10 -12.08
N CYS A 58 -6.19 2.45 -11.77
CA CYS A 58 -7.34 1.59 -12.07
C CYS A 58 -7.72 1.61 -13.56
N ASP A 59 -7.65 2.76 -14.24
CA ASP A 59 -8.18 2.90 -15.62
C ASP A 59 -7.25 2.28 -16.68
N THR A 60 -5.95 2.16 -16.38
CA THR A 60 -4.96 1.79 -17.38
C THR A 60 -4.87 0.30 -17.72
N ARG A 61 -5.42 -0.65 -16.91
CA ARG A 61 -5.47 -2.11 -17.21
C ARG A 61 -6.08 -3.06 -16.15
N LEU A 62 -6.45 -2.61 -14.94
CA LEU A 62 -6.85 -3.49 -13.81
C LEU A 62 -8.16 -3.00 -13.19
N SER A 63 -9.11 -3.90 -12.89
CA SER A 63 -10.24 -3.46 -12.04
C SER A 63 -9.68 -2.97 -10.69
N CYS A 64 -10.30 -1.97 -10.04
CA CYS A 64 -9.77 -1.51 -8.73
C CYS A 64 -9.72 -2.64 -7.68
N GLY A 65 -10.57 -3.67 -7.82
CA GLY A 65 -10.49 -4.90 -7.02
C GLY A 65 -9.21 -5.69 -7.29
N ASP A 66 -8.78 -5.77 -8.55
CA ASP A 66 -7.50 -6.38 -8.94
C ASP A 66 -6.30 -5.55 -8.46
N MET A 67 -6.41 -4.21 -8.47
CA MET A 67 -5.38 -3.33 -7.90
C MET A 67 -5.21 -3.63 -6.40
N LEU A 68 -6.28 -3.61 -5.62
CA LEU A 68 -6.22 -3.93 -4.19
C LEU A 68 -5.65 -5.32 -3.95
N SER A 69 -6.13 -6.33 -4.69
CA SER A 69 -5.63 -7.71 -4.60
C SER A 69 -4.15 -7.83 -4.97
N SER A 70 -3.62 -6.99 -5.87
CA SER A 70 -2.20 -6.98 -6.23
C SER A 70 -1.28 -6.41 -5.15
N ILE A 71 -1.84 -5.65 -4.21
CA ILE A 71 -1.15 -5.06 -3.06
C ILE A 71 -1.31 -5.93 -1.81
N THR A 72 -2.54 -6.32 -1.49
CA THR A 72 -2.89 -7.00 -0.23
C THR A 72 -2.96 -8.52 -0.36
N GLY A 73 -2.93 -9.05 -1.59
CA GLY A 73 -3.19 -10.46 -1.89
C GLY A 73 -4.66 -10.73 -2.23
N LYS A 74 -4.91 -11.85 -2.91
CA LYS A 74 -6.26 -12.30 -3.28
C LYS A 74 -7.07 -12.65 -2.04
N ASN A 75 -8.33 -12.21 -1.99
CA ASN A 75 -9.24 -12.49 -0.89
C ASN A 75 -10.59 -12.97 -1.42
N CYS A 76 -10.99 -14.20 -1.05
CA CYS A 76 -12.26 -14.79 -1.50
C CYS A 76 -13.50 -14.21 -0.81
N CYS A 77 -13.32 -13.51 0.32
CA CYS A 77 -14.40 -12.96 1.14
C CYS A 77 -14.50 -11.43 1.03
N PHE A 78 -13.74 -10.81 0.13
CA PHE A 78 -13.78 -9.36 -0.06
C PHE A 78 -14.98 -8.96 -0.90
N ASN A 79 -15.79 -8.03 -0.37
CA ASN A 79 -16.97 -7.57 -1.09
C ASN A 79 -16.59 -6.49 -2.12
N GLU A 80 -16.37 -6.92 -3.36
CA GLU A 80 -15.95 -6.05 -4.47
C GLU A 80 -16.95 -4.94 -4.78
N THR A 81 -18.25 -5.17 -4.56
CA THR A 81 -19.28 -4.14 -4.82
C THR A 81 -19.15 -2.92 -3.88
N ARG A 82 -18.43 -3.06 -2.75
CA ARG A 82 -18.21 -2.00 -1.77
C ARG A 82 -16.83 -1.35 -1.88
N VAL A 83 -16.06 -1.65 -2.91
CA VAL A 83 -14.71 -1.07 -3.12
C VAL A 83 -14.71 0.46 -3.07
N ALA A 84 -15.68 1.11 -3.73
CA ALA A 84 -15.80 2.57 -3.70
C ALA A 84 -15.89 3.11 -2.26
N TYR A 85 -16.73 2.49 -1.43
CA TYR A 85 -16.89 2.87 -0.02
C TYR A 85 -15.60 2.67 0.80
N TYR A 86 -14.84 1.60 0.54
CA TYR A 86 -13.55 1.40 1.21
C TYR A 86 -12.54 2.47 0.80
N LEU A 87 -12.49 2.84 -0.49
CA LEU A 87 -11.57 3.84 -1.04
C LEU A 87 -11.94 5.30 -0.65
N GLU A 88 -13.18 5.57 -0.26
CA GLU A 88 -13.56 6.85 0.36
C GLU A 88 -12.88 7.04 1.72
N GLN A 89 -12.63 5.95 2.44
CA GLN A 89 -12.05 5.98 3.78
C GLN A 89 -10.54 5.75 3.76
N GLU A 90 -10.07 4.79 2.98
CA GLU A 90 -8.66 4.41 2.88
C GLU A 90 -8.06 4.74 1.50
N PRO A 91 -6.74 4.94 1.39
CA PRO A 91 -5.76 4.90 2.47
C PRO A 91 -5.63 6.23 3.24
N HIS A 92 -5.42 6.15 4.55
CA HIS A 92 -5.06 7.32 5.35
C HIS A 92 -3.67 7.88 4.99
N PRO A 93 -3.47 9.22 5.08
CA PRO A 93 -2.19 9.83 4.77
C PRO A 93 -1.04 9.31 5.63
N SER A 94 0.15 9.20 5.05
CA SER A 94 1.37 8.83 5.77
C SER A 94 2.59 9.54 5.20
N SER A 95 3.69 9.57 5.95
CA SER A 95 4.92 10.19 5.44
C SER A 95 5.58 9.33 4.36
N SER A 96 6.19 9.98 3.35
CA SER A 96 6.98 9.26 2.34
C SER A 96 8.17 8.51 2.95
N LYS A 97 8.66 8.97 4.12
CA LYS A 97 9.68 8.26 4.90
C LYS A 97 9.18 6.92 5.42
N ASN A 98 7.90 6.82 5.81
CA ASN A 98 7.31 5.55 6.25
C ASN A 98 7.21 4.56 5.09
N LEU A 99 6.82 5.01 3.89
CA LEU A 99 6.83 4.16 2.69
C LEU A 99 8.24 3.69 2.32
N ASN A 100 9.23 4.60 2.39
CA ASN A 100 10.64 4.26 2.18
C ASN A 100 11.12 3.21 3.18
N HIS A 101 10.79 3.35 4.46
CA HIS A 101 11.13 2.35 5.45
C HIS A 101 10.49 0.98 5.16
N LEU A 102 9.20 0.95 4.77
CA LEU A 102 8.51 -0.28 4.34
C LEU A 102 9.25 -0.98 3.19
N PHE A 103 9.68 -0.21 2.17
CA PHE A 103 10.36 -0.76 1.00
C PHE A 103 11.80 -1.19 1.30
N GLN A 104 12.45 -0.57 2.29
CA GLN A 104 13.73 -1.06 2.80
C GLN A 104 13.58 -2.46 3.42
N MET A 105 12.53 -2.72 4.21
CA MET A 105 12.25 -4.07 4.75
C MET A 105 11.99 -5.09 3.63
N ILE A 106 11.27 -4.70 2.57
CA ILE A 106 11.06 -5.57 1.39
C ILE A 106 12.39 -5.97 0.74
N ARG A 107 13.35 -5.06 0.66
CA ARG A 107 14.65 -5.31 0.01
C ARG A 107 15.65 -6.02 0.92
N LYS A 108 15.63 -5.74 2.23
CA LYS A 108 16.71 -6.12 3.16
C LYS A 108 16.32 -7.16 4.22
N GLY A 109 15.03 -7.42 4.42
CA GLY A 109 14.53 -8.20 5.57
C GLY A 109 14.07 -7.28 6.66
#